data_AF-A0A537WDL4-F1
#
_entry.id   AF-A0A537WDL4-F1
#
_cell.length_a   1.000
_cell.length_b   1.000
_cell.length_c   1.000
_cell.angle_alpha   90.00
_cell.angle_beta   90.00
_cell.angle_gamma   90.00
#
_symmetry.space_group_name_H-M   'P 1'
#
loop_
_entity.id
_entity.type
_entity.pdbx_description
1 polymer ?
#
loop_
_entity_poly.entity_id
_entity_poly.type
_entity_poly.pdbx_seq_one_letter_code
_entity_poly.pdbx_strand_id
1 'polypeptide(L)'
;MKITLEPPASAPAETPATVHPRVKAVVWLRLSSGERVSAGEFDSRETAERRARELMVAVDAPGSWPCVDGRYIKPDAVVSIDVDL
;
A
#
# COMPACT_ATOMS: atom_id res chain seq x y z
N MET A 1 -44.91 -30.93 31.00
CA MET A 1 -44.47 -29.67 30.33
C MET A 1 -43.45 -29.04 31.28
N LYS A 2 -42.18 -28.75 30.98
CA LYS A 2 -41.49 -28.25 29.78
C LYS A 2 -40.00 -28.72 29.86
N ILE A 3 -39.49 -29.41 28.84
CA ILE A 3 -38.47 -28.95 27.86
C ILE A 3 -37.02 -29.03 28.39
N THR A 4 -36.32 -30.04 27.87
CA THR A 4 -34.87 -30.10 27.71
C THR A 4 -34.43 -29.09 26.65
N LEU A 5 -33.31 -28.39 26.83
CA LEU A 5 -32.46 -28.00 25.70
C LEU A 5 -31.04 -27.67 26.21
N GLU A 6 -30.09 -28.38 25.61
CA GLU A 6 -28.63 -28.32 25.67
C GLU A 6 -27.97 -26.92 25.51
N PRO A 7 -26.69 -26.77 25.89
CA PRO A 7 -25.93 -25.53 25.68
C PRO A 7 -25.47 -25.40 24.22
N PRO A 8 -25.70 -24.26 23.54
CA PRO A 8 -25.06 -24.03 22.26
C PRO A 8 -23.68 -23.40 22.47
N ALA A 9 -22.68 -24.22 22.16
CA ALA A 9 -21.56 -23.89 21.28
C ALA A 9 -20.84 -22.54 21.46
N SER A 10 -19.57 -22.66 21.83
CA SER A 10 -18.50 -21.74 21.43
C SER A 10 -18.57 -21.43 19.93
N ALA A 11 -18.81 -20.16 19.60
CA ALA A 11 -18.36 -19.57 18.34
C ALA A 11 -17.34 -18.47 18.72
N PRO A 12 -16.09 -18.52 18.24
CA PRO A 12 -15.26 -17.32 18.27
C PRO A 12 -16.05 -16.24 17.52
N ALA A 13 -16.15 -15.06 18.11
CA ALA A 13 -16.61 -13.90 17.39
C ALA A 13 -15.67 -13.71 16.19
N GLU A 14 -16.07 -14.21 15.02
CA GLU A 14 -15.63 -13.65 13.74
C GLU A 14 -16.20 -12.23 13.73
N THR A 15 -15.42 -11.33 14.34
CA THR A 15 -15.58 -9.88 14.17
C THR A 15 -15.81 -9.70 12.67
N PRO A 16 -16.92 -9.08 12.24
CA PRO A 16 -17.16 -8.88 10.83
C PRO A 16 -15.90 -8.22 10.30
N ALA A 17 -15.23 -8.89 9.36
CA ALA A 17 -14.18 -8.28 8.59
C ALA A 17 -14.85 -7.07 7.97
N THR A 18 -14.67 -5.94 8.61
CA THR A 18 -15.12 -4.66 8.15
C THR A 18 -14.48 -4.54 6.78
N VAL A 19 -15.29 -4.77 5.75
CA VAL A 19 -14.93 -4.51 4.38
C VAL A 19 -14.95 -2.99 4.28
N HIS A 20 -13.95 -2.35 4.90
CA HIS A 20 -13.57 -1.03 4.46
C HIS A 20 -13.39 -1.17 2.96
N PRO A 21 -13.98 -0.28 2.14
CA PRO A 21 -13.56 -0.22 0.74
C PRO A 21 -12.05 -0.10 0.81
N ARG A 22 -11.33 -1.15 0.39
CA ARG A 22 -9.88 -1.12 0.29
C ARG A 22 -9.62 -0.16 -0.84
N VAL A 23 -9.54 1.12 -0.52
CA VAL A 23 -9.12 2.16 -1.43
C VAL A 23 -7.67 1.81 -1.71
N LYS A 24 -7.44 1.20 -2.87
CA LYS A 24 -6.16 0.69 -3.28
C LYS A 24 -5.33 1.88 -3.71
N ALA A 25 -4.56 2.42 -2.79
CA ALA A 25 -3.68 3.52 -3.07
C ALA A 25 -2.45 3.02 -3.85
N VAL A 26 -2.21 3.55 -5.04
CA VAL A 26 -1.06 3.18 -5.89
C VAL A 26 -0.08 4.34 -5.93
N VAL A 27 1.19 4.06 -5.63
CA VAL A 27 2.25 5.07 -5.76
C VAL A 27 2.87 4.93 -7.14
N TRP A 28 3.02 6.03 -7.86
CA TRP A 28 3.62 6.08 -9.18
C TRP A 28 4.84 6.99 -9.15
N LEU A 29 5.98 6.50 -9.63
CA LEU A 29 7.14 7.34 -9.90
C LEU A 29 7.10 7.75 -11.36
N ARG A 30 7.09 9.06 -11.59
CA ARG A 30 7.22 9.63 -12.91
C ARG A 30 8.68 9.88 -13.21
N LEU A 31 9.14 9.36 -14.33
CA LEU A 31 10.52 9.53 -14.79
C LEU A 31 10.64 10.71 -15.77
N SER A 32 11.85 11.28 -15.88
CA SER A 32 12.22 12.32 -16.84
C SER A 32 12.02 11.87 -18.30
N SER A 33 12.03 10.56 -18.54
CA SER A 33 11.71 9.96 -19.85
C SER A 33 10.22 10.04 -20.20
N GLY A 34 9.36 10.40 -19.26
CA GLY A 34 7.89 10.35 -19.40
C GLY A 34 7.26 9.01 -18.99
N GLU A 35 8.07 8.01 -18.68
CA GLU A 35 7.61 6.71 -18.17
C GLU A 35 7.07 6.84 -16.74
N ARG A 36 6.07 6.03 -16.39
CA ARG A 36 5.54 5.94 -15.02
C ARG A 36 5.75 4.53 -14.52
N VAL A 37 6.35 4.40 -13.35
CA VAL A 37 6.64 3.12 -12.71
C VAL A 37 5.83 3.01 -11.43
N SER A 38 5.04 1.95 -11.28
CA SER A 38 4.27 1.69 -10.07
C SER A 38 5.19 1.26 -8.93
N ALA A 39 5.32 2.10 -7.89
CA ALA A 39 6.03 1.81 -6.63
C ALA A 39 5.42 0.68 -5.80
N GLY A 40 4.14 0.39 -6.05
CA GLY A 40 3.39 -0.62 -5.36
C GLY A 40 1.96 -0.16 -5.09
N GLU A 41 1.10 -1.15 -4.84
CA GLU A 41 -0.27 -0.95 -4.38
C GLU A 41 -0.32 -1.11 -2.85
N PHE A 42 -1.11 -0.26 -2.21
CA PHE A 42 -1.27 -0.24 -0.76
C PHE A 42 -2.76 -0.21 -0.42
N ASP A 43 -3.15 -0.90 0.67
CA ASP A 43 -4.55 -0.96 1.09
C ASP A 43 -5.07 0.36 1.69
N SER A 44 -4.21 1.36 1.89
CA SER A 44 -4.56 2.66 2.46
C SER A 44 -3.71 3.80 1.90
N ARG A 45 -4.33 4.98 1.72
CA ARG A 45 -3.66 6.24 1.36
C ARG A 45 -2.48 6.58 2.26
N GLU A 46 -2.64 6.52 3.59
CA GLU A 46 -1.54 6.83 4.53
C GLU A 46 -0.32 5.93 4.30
N THR A 47 -0.54 4.65 3.97
CA THR A 47 0.54 3.71 3.68
C THR A 47 1.24 4.08 2.38
N ALA A 48 0.48 4.44 1.33
CA ALA A 48 1.02 4.94 0.08
C ALA A 48 1.78 6.27 0.25
N GLU A 49 1.26 7.23 1.03
CA GLU A 49 1.92 8.50 1.30
C GLU A 49 3.19 8.33 2.15
N ARG A 50 3.20 7.39 3.10
CA ARG A 50 4.41 7.01 3.84
C ARG A 50 5.46 6.46 2.87
N ARG A 51 5.06 5.58 1.96
CA ARG A 51 5.94 4.99 0.95
C ARG A 51 6.46 6.03 -0.04
N ALA A 52 5.61 6.95 -0.47
CA ALA A 52 6.02 8.09 -1.30
C ALA A 52 7.09 8.94 -0.60
N ARG A 53 6.93 9.23 0.70
CA ARG A 53 7.95 9.94 1.49
C ARG A 53 9.25 9.17 1.64
N GLU A 54 9.18 7.86 1.89
CA GLU A 54 10.39 7.02 1.93
C GLU A 54 11.11 7.02 0.58
N LEU A 55 10.36 6.98 -0.53
CA LEU A 55 10.90 7.08 -1.87
C LEU A 55 11.52 8.45 -2.12
N MET A 56 10.91 9.55 -1.67
CA MET A 56 11.47 10.91 -1.75
C MET A 56 12.85 10.97 -1.06
N VAL A 57 12.96 10.41 0.14
CA VAL A 57 14.24 10.36 0.86
C VAL A 57 15.25 9.45 0.14
N ALA A 58 14.79 8.31 -0.40
CA ALA A 58 15.64 7.41 -1.14
C ALA A 58 16.13 8.01 -2.47
N VAL A 59 15.33 8.86 -3.14
CA VAL A 59 15.79 9.57 -4.34
C VAL A 59 16.67 10.78 -4.03
N ASP A 60 16.49 11.42 -2.88
CA ASP A 60 17.40 12.48 -2.43
C ASP A 60 18.77 11.91 -2.01
N ALA A 61 18.80 10.68 -1.51
CA ALA A 61 20.01 10.00 -1.06
C ALA A 61 20.97 9.68 -2.25
N PRO A 62 22.16 10.30 -2.30
CA PRO A 62 23.10 10.09 -3.39
C PRO A 62 23.66 8.65 -3.37
N GLY A 63 23.59 7.97 -4.51
CA GLY A 63 24.11 6.61 -4.67
C GLY A 63 23.16 5.49 -4.24
N SER A 64 21.94 5.82 -3.78
CA SER A 64 20.90 4.82 -3.50
C SER A 64 19.87 4.82 -4.63
N TRP A 65 19.55 3.64 -5.15
CA TRP A 65 18.51 3.50 -6.17
C TRP A 65 17.29 2.85 -5.53
N PRO A 66 16.13 3.55 -5.43
CA PRO A 66 14.93 2.93 -4.93
C PRO A 66 14.55 1.73 -5.81
N CYS A 67 14.29 0.60 -5.15
CA CYS A 67 13.74 -0.58 -5.80
C CYS A 67 12.22 -0.49 -5.77
N VAL A 68 11.64 -0.47 -6.96
CA VAL A 68 10.22 -0.30 -7.21
C VAL A 68 9.79 -1.46 -8.11
N ASP A 69 8.90 -2.31 -7.62
CA ASP A 69 8.41 -3.49 -8.35
C ASP A 69 9.55 -4.38 -8.89
N GLY A 70 10.62 -4.55 -8.10
CA GLY A 70 11.83 -5.29 -8.52
C GLY A 70 12.74 -4.54 -9.50
N ARG A 71 12.42 -3.29 -9.83
CA ARG A 71 13.21 -2.43 -10.72
C ARG A 71 13.92 -1.35 -9.93
N TYR A 72 15.24 -1.27 -10.08
CA TYR A 72 16.00 -0.17 -9.50
C TYR A 72 15.88 1.06 -10.40
N ILE A 73 15.35 2.13 -9.83
CA ILE A 73 15.14 3.39 -10.54
C ILE A 73 16.25 4.36 -10.17
N LYS A 74 16.87 4.97 -11.18
CA LYS A 74 17.86 6.01 -10.93
C LYS A 74 17.16 7.22 -10.30
N PRO A 75 17.63 7.73 -9.16
CA PRO A 75 16.96 8.83 -8.46
C PRO A 75 16.91 10.12 -9.29
N ASP A 76 17.99 10.42 -9.99
CA ASP A 76 18.13 11.52 -10.94
C ASP A 76 17.15 11.46 -12.13
N ALA A 77 16.59 10.27 -12.40
CA ALA A 77 15.56 10.10 -13.42
C ALA A 77 14.15 10.36 -12.87
N VAL A 78 13.94 10.51 -11.56
CA VAL A 78 12.61 10.70 -10.97
C VAL A 78 12.27 12.19 -10.97
N VAL A 79 11.22 12.57 -11.69
CA VAL A 79 10.75 13.98 -11.73
C VAL A 79 9.62 14.24 -10.75
N SER A 80 8.80 13.24 -10.45
CA SER A 80 7.64 13.38 -9.57
C SER A 80 7.23 12.02 -9.00
N ILE A 81 6.55 12.05 -7.85
CA ILE A 81 5.94 10.88 -7.23
C ILE A 81 4.46 11.20 -7.03
N ASP A 82 3.61 10.47 -7.72
CA ASP A 82 2.15 10.60 -7.68
C ASP A 82 1.57 9.51 -6.76
N VAL A 83 0.49 9.83 -6.06
CA VAL A 83 -0.27 8.87 -5.25
C VAL A 83 -1.70 8.88 -5.76
N ASP A 84 -2.13 7.75 -6.31
CA ASP A 84 -3.47 7.51 -6.86
C ASP A 84 -4.28 6.63 -5.88
N LEU A 85 -5.62 6.66 -5.93
CA LEU A 85 -6.53 5.99 -4.96
C LEU A 85 -7.59 5.12 -5.65
#